data_AF-A0A9Q9Y361-F1
#
_entry.id   AF-A0A9Q9Y361-F1
#
_cell.length_a   1.000
_cell.length_b   1.000
_cell.length_c   1.000
_cell.angle_alpha   90.00
_cell.angle_beta   90.00
_cell.angle_gamma   90.00
#
_symmetry.space_group_name_H-M   'P 1'
#
loop_
_entity.id
_entity.type
_entity.pdbx_description
1 polymer ?
#
loop_
_entity_poly.entity_id
_entity_poly.type
_entity_poly.pdbx_seq_one_letter_code
_entity_poly.pdbx_strand_id
1 'polypeptide(L)'
;MLIEICHKKKLKKYTVLISRRQFVSFTKMEITEEALNSERLQAAARFKAFMMKNSTKTNLNLYDHLVRLLTKVMDERPENAVDVIEDMSRELKGSILQEKQDTLRDSPSSSAALLLAEQQKALFTRAAGDEGDHEEDLVESTLANVAELAFFFEQAGVGLGREEMHRVFLALKQLVDSQCLLRCRFWGKIFGTHSNYLVAEGEFREGEGEEEEGTEQTHEDEEREEEPEEDKDETELVEAADPPPKSTYKPPPPVPKEENHTGVNKYTYFVCQEPGMPWVRLPMVTPAQITVARQIRRFFTGRLDAPVVSYPPFPGNETNYLRAQIARISAGTHVSPLGFYQFGEDEGEDDGLRDSYEENPNFEGINVNEMAESLNLWVHHVQHILTQGRCVWVNVTKKSADDVDEDAEDEEREEESDEPEPEVGPPLLTPLSEDSKINDTLPWSTMISSNLIPQFSIAVLRSNLWPGAYAYASGRKFGNIYIGWGMKYIGEAYTPTILPPPQNEYPSGPEITEALDPSVEEEQALKAALEEQTEALDETEDLEEDEEEDD
;
A
#
# COMPACT_ATOMS: atom_id res chain seq x y z
N MET A 1 9.19 64.83 -46.49
CA MET A 1 10.13 64.22 -47.46
C MET A 1 9.26 63.54 -48.51
N LEU A 2 9.08 64.16 -49.68
CA LEU A 2 9.85 63.89 -50.92
C LEU A 2 9.64 62.42 -51.35
N ILE A 3 9.15 62.02 -52.54
CA ILE A 3 9.24 62.56 -53.91
C ILE A 3 8.38 61.65 -54.85
N GLU A 4 7.72 62.22 -55.88
CA GLU A 4 7.51 61.77 -57.30
C GLU A 4 7.01 60.34 -57.66
N ILE A 5 6.35 59.97 -58.78
CA ILE A 5 5.90 60.55 -60.07
C ILE A 5 4.84 59.57 -60.66
N CYS A 6 3.63 60.03 -61.02
CA CYS A 6 3.07 60.15 -62.39
C CYS A 6 2.93 58.88 -63.29
N HIS A 7 1.68 58.52 -63.64
CA HIS A 7 1.25 58.59 -65.05
C HIS A 7 -0.28 58.63 -65.25
N LYS A 8 -0.76 59.74 -65.82
CA LYS A 8 -2.07 59.90 -66.48
C LYS A 8 -1.91 59.71 -67.99
N LYS A 9 -2.93 59.15 -68.65
CA LYS A 9 -3.65 59.70 -69.85
C LYS A 9 -4.70 58.67 -70.32
N LYS A 10 -5.99 58.86 -70.02
CA LYS A 10 -7.05 59.49 -70.85
C LYS A 10 -7.27 58.82 -72.23
N LEU A 11 -8.45 58.22 -72.44
CA LEU A 11 -9.28 58.30 -73.66
C LEU A 11 -10.70 57.76 -73.34
N LYS A 12 -11.72 58.61 -73.15
CA LYS A 12 -12.81 58.90 -74.11
C LYS A 12 -13.54 57.66 -74.69
N LYS A 13 -14.80 57.43 -74.26
CA LYS A 13 -16.04 57.38 -75.06
C LYS A 13 -17.08 56.38 -74.52
N TYR A 14 -18.28 56.93 -74.27
CA TYR A 14 -19.64 56.38 -74.43
C TYR A 14 -20.07 55.06 -73.78
N THR A 15 -21.35 55.09 -73.40
CA THR A 15 -22.40 54.03 -73.46
C THR A 15 -22.88 53.43 -72.12
N VAL A 16 -24.19 53.64 -71.91
CA VAL A 16 -25.16 52.94 -71.04
C VAL A 16 -25.07 53.14 -69.52
N LEU A 17 -25.67 54.24 -69.05
CA LEU A 17 -26.15 54.43 -67.68
C LEU A 17 -27.54 53.80 -67.51
N ILE A 18 -27.66 52.49 -67.68
CA ILE A 18 -28.80 51.71 -67.21
C ILE A 18 -28.23 50.36 -66.76
N SER A 19 -28.60 49.92 -65.55
CA SER A 19 -28.12 48.69 -64.87
C SER A 19 -26.84 48.82 -64.04
N ARG A 20 -27.01 49.13 -62.75
CA ARG A 20 -26.10 48.70 -61.67
C ARG A 20 -26.77 48.77 -60.30
N ARG A 21 -27.62 49.78 -60.06
CA ARG A 21 -28.38 49.89 -58.79
C ARG A 21 -29.51 48.86 -58.65
N GLN A 22 -30.27 48.58 -59.71
CA GLN A 22 -31.28 47.52 -59.69
C GLN A 22 -30.65 46.12 -59.63
N PHE A 23 -29.56 45.86 -60.37
CA PHE A 23 -28.89 44.56 -60.40
C PHE A 23 -28.20 44.19 -59.07
N VAL A 24 -27.61 45.16 -58.37
CA VAL A 24 -26.96 44.94 -57.05
C VAL A 24 -28.00 44.79 -55.92
N SER A 25 -29.16 45.45 -56.03
CA SER A 25 -30.26 45.28 -55.08
C SER A 25 -30.97 43.93 -55.27
N PHE A 26 -31.15 43.46 -56.50
CA PHE A 26 -31.74 42.15 -56.79
C PHE A 26 -30.82 41.01 -56.36
N THR A 27 -29.52 41.08 -56.70
CA THR A 27 -28.55 40.04 -56.30
C THR A 27 -28.29 40.02 -54.80
N LYS A 28 -28.27 41.16 -54.08
CA LYS A 28 -28.20 41.13 -52.60
C LYS A 28 -29.42 40.47 -51.95
N MET A 29 -30.61 40.67 -52.51
CA MET A 29 -31.86 40.09 -51.98
C MET A 29 -31.91 38.57 -52.24
N GLU A 30 -31.52 38.13 -53.43
CA GLU A 30 -31.39 36.70 -53.79
C GLU A 30 -30.31 36.00 -52.94
N ILE A 31 -29.14 36.61 -52.74
CA ILE A 31 -28.07 36.05 -51.90
C ILE A 31 -28.52 35.93 -50.43
N THR A 32 -29.31 36.87 -49.91
CA THR A 32 -29.86 36.77 -48.55
C THR A 32 -30.95 35.70 -48.42
N GLU A 33 -31.77 35.49 -49.45
CA GLU A 33 -32.75 34.40 -49.46
C GLU A 33 -32.07 33.03 -49.59
N GLU A 34 -31.06 32.89 -50.44
CA GLU A 34 -30.27 31.66 -50.57
C GLU A 34 -29.52 31.30 -49.28
N ALA A 35 -28.91 32.30 -48.62
CA ALA A 35 -28.24 32.09 -47.33
C ALA A 35 -29.23 31.67 -46.22
N LEU A 36 -30.40 32.32 -46.15
CA LEU A 36 -31.47 31.95 -45.21
C LEU A 36 -32.03 30.54 -45.50
N ASN A 37 -32.11 30.16 -46.78
CA ASN A 37 -32.57 28.83 -47.18
C ASN A 37 -31.53 27.75 -46.85
N SER A 38 -30.24 28.07 -46.99
CA SER A 38 -29.13 27.19 -46.58
C SER A 38 -29.11 26.97 -45.06
N GLU A 39 -29.33 28.01 -44.26
CA GLU A 39 -29.44 27.90 -42.81
C GLU A 39 -30.64 27.03 -42.38
N ARG A 40 -31.79 27.18 -43.04
CA ARG A 40 -32.97 26.34 -42.82
C ARG A 40 -32.72 24.87 -43.19
N LEU A 41 -32.01 24.61 -44.29
CA LEU A 41 -31.62 23.26 -44.69
C LEU A 41 -30.66 22.62 -43.69
N GLN A 42 -29.69 23.37 -43.18
CA GLN A 42 -28.78 22.90 -42.14
C GLN A 42 -29.53 22.63 -40.82
N ALA A 43 -30.47 23.49 -40.44
CA ALA A 43 -31.32 23.27 -39.27
C ALA A 43 -32.18 22.00 -39.42
N ALA A 44 -32.78 21.77 -40.61
CA ALA A 44 -33.54 20.56 -40.90
C ALA A 44 -32.67 19.29 -40.88
N ALA A 45 -31.43 19.37 -41.38
CA ALA A 45 -30.48 18.26 -41.33
C ALA A 45 -30.08 17.91 -39.89
N ARG A 46 -29.82 18.92 -39.04
CA ARG A 46 -29.53 18.73 -37.61
C ARG A 46 -30.70 18.09 -36.87
N PHE A 47 -31.92 18.54 -37.16
CA PHE A 47 -33.13 17.97 -36.56
C PHE A 47 -33.37 16.52 -37.01
N LYS A 48 -33.17 16.21 -38.29
CA LYS A 48 -33.23 14.83 -38.80
C LYS A 48 -32.21 13.93 -38.10
N ALA A 49 -30.96 14.38 -37.95
CA ALA A 49 -29.94 13.63 -37.24
C ALA A 49 -30.34 13.35 -35.78
N PHE A 50 -30.95 14.32 -35.10
CA PHE A 50 -31.50 14.14 -33.76
C PHE A 50 -32.63 13.09 -33.72
N MET A 51 -33.57 13.13 -34.67
CA MET A 51 -34.67 12.16 -34.74
C MET A 51 -34.22 10.73 -35.07
N MET A 52 -33.07 10.58 -35.73
CA MET A 52 -32.45 9.28 -36.06
C MET A 52 -31.66 8.67 -34.89
N LYS A 53 -31.51 9.37 -33.76
CA LYS A 53 -30.85 8.83 -32.57
C LYS A 53 -31.71 7.73 -31.94
N ASN A 54 -31.10 6.57 -31.70
CA ASN A 54 -31.78 5.45 -31.06
C ASN A 54 -32.04 5.73 -29.58
N SER A 55 -33.24 5.36 -29.12
CA SER A 55 -33.58 5.33 -27.70
C SER A 55 -32.82 4.21 -26.98
N THR A 56 -32.22 4.50 -25.83
CA THR A 56 -31.48 3.52 -25.01
C THR A 56 -32.37 2.41 -24.46
N LYS A 57 -33.68 2.64 -24.34
CA LYS A 57 -34.64 1.69 -23.74
C LYS A 57 -35.28 0.79 -24.79
N THR A 58 -35.63 1.35 -25.94
CA THR A 58 -36.45 0.67 -26.95
C THR A 58 -35.68 0.39 -28.25
N ASN A 59 -34.45 0.91 -28.39
CA ASN A 59 -33.64 0.87 -29.62
C ASN A 59 -34.37 1.36 -30.89
N LEU A 60 -35.48 2.07 -30.71
CA LEU A 60 -36.25 2.71 -31.77
C LEU A 60 -35.77 4.14 -31.94
N ASN A 61 -35.70 4.59 -33.19
CA ASN A 61 -35.51 6.00 -33.53
C ASN A 61 -36.89 6.66 -33.71
N LEU A 62 -36.94 7.98 -33.53
CA LEU A 62 -38.19 8.75 -33.68
C LEU A 62 -38.57 8.90 -35.15
N TYR A 63 -37.56 9.02 -36.02
CA TYR A 63 -37.76 9.18 -37.45
C TYR A 63 -38.48 7.99 -38.08
N ASP A 64 -37.99 6.75 -37.90
CA ASP A 64 -38.64 5.58 -38.51
C ASP A 64 -40.01 5.30 -37.87
N HIS A 65 -40.17 5.60 -36.57
CA HIS A 65 -41.47 5.47 -35.91
C HIS A 65 -42.52 6.39 -36.55
N LEU A 66 -42.18 7.67 -36.77
CA LEU A 66 -43.10 8.61 -37.41
C LEU A 66 -43.34 8.28 -38.89
N VAL A 67 -42.31 7.82 -39.61
CA VAL A 67 -42.49 7.36 -41.00
C VAL A 67 -43.46 6.18 -41.06
N ARG A 68 -43.28 5.16 -40.21
CA ARG A 68 -44.18 3.99 -40.16
C ARG A 68 -45.60 4.37 -39.74
N LEU A 69 -45.74 5.30 -38.80
CA LEU A 69 -47.03 5.83 -38.37
C LEU A 69 -47.75 6.54 -39.50
N LEU A 70 -47.06 7.42 -40.22
CA LEU A 70 -47.62 8.13 -41.37
C LEU A 70 -47.97 7.17 -42.52
N THR A 71 -47.15 6.15 -42.78
CA THR A 71 -47.48 5.09 -43.74
C THR A 71 -48.76 4.35 -43.33
N LYS A 72 -48.89 3.95 -42.06
CA LYS A 72 -50.09 3.26 -41.55
C LYS A 72 -51.36 4.12 -41.67
N VAL A 73 -51.27 5.42 -41.36
CA VAL A 73 -52.38 6.37 -41.54
C VAL A 73 -52.77 6.52 -43.02
N MET A 74 -51.79 6.53 -43.92
CA MET A 74 -52.02 6.63 -45.37
C MET A 74 -52.71 5.38 -45.93
N ASP A 75 -52.39 4.20 -45.38
CA ASP A 75 -52.94 2.91 -45.80
C ASP A 75 -54.36 2.67 -45.27
N GLU A 76 -54.61 2.96 -43.99
CA GLU A 76 -55.90 2.67 -43.33
C GLU A 76 -56.96 3.78 -43.51
N ARG A 77 -56.54 5.02 -43.83
CA ARG A 77 -57.40 6.18 -44.08
C ARG A 77 -58.59 6.33 -43.11
N PRO A 78 -58.35 6.45 -41.79
CA PRO A 78 -59.41 6.66 -40.81
C PRO A 78 -60.13 8.01 -41.00
N GLU A 79 -61.45 8.06 -40.78
CA GLU A 79 -62.25 9.29 -40.92
C GLU A 79 -61.80 10.40 -39.95
N ASN A 80 -61.49 10.03 -38.69
CA ASN A 80 -60.98 10.94 -37.66
C ASN A 80 -59.50 10.64 -37.35
N ALA A 81 -58.62 10.84 -38.33
CA ALA A 81 -57.21 10.49 -38.21
C ALA A 81 -56.47 11.13 -37.01
N VAL A 82 -56.86 12.34 -36.59
CA VAL A 82 -56.24 13.04 -35.45
C VAL A 82 -56.54 12.33 -34.13
N ASP A 83 -57.74 11.78 -33.97
CA ASP A 83 -58.16 11.13 -32.72
C ASP A 83 -57.57 9.72 -32.59
N VAL A 84 -57.34 9.05 -33.73
CA VAL A 84 -56.90 7.64 -33.78
C VAL A 84 -55.37 7.50 -33.87
N ILE A 85 -54.63 8.57 -34.19
CA ILE A 85 -53.17 8.52 -34.40
C ILE A 85 -52.38 8.06 -33.17
N GLU A 86 -52.86 8.38 -31.96
CA GLU A 86 -52.20 7.94 -30.72
C GLU A 86 -52.33 6.43 -30.55
N ASP A 87 -53.51 5.87 -30.81
CA ASP A 87 -53.78 4.44 -30.74
C ASP A 87 -53.00 3.69 -31.80
N MET A 88 -52.92 4.22 -33.03
CA MET A 88 -52.10 3.64 -34.10
C MET A 88 -50.59 3.64 -33.76
N SER A 89 -50.11 4.70 -33.11
CA SER A 89 -48.73 4.81 -32.63
C SER A 89 -48.44 3.79 -31.52
N ARG A 90 -49.40 3.58 -30.62
CA ARG A 90 -49.33 2.58 -29.55
C ARG A 90 -49.30 1.17 -30.11
N GLU A 91 -50.16 0.88 -31.08
CA GLU A 91 -50.23 -0.41 -31.75
C GLU A 91 -48.94 -0.72 -32.53
N LEU A 92 -48.38 0.26 -33.26
CA LEU A 92 -47.09 0.11 -33.95
C LEU A 92 -45.92 -0.15 -33.00
N LYS A 93 -45.92 0.48 -31.83
CA LYS A 93 -44.92 0.17 -30.78
C LYS A 93 -45.13 -1.24 -30.24
N GLY A 94 -46.38 -1.67 -30.08
CA GLY A 94 -46.74 -3.02 -29.63
C GLY A 94 -46.38 -4.12 -30.64
N SER A 95 -46.57 -3.86 -31.95
CA SER A 95 -46.26 -4.82 -33.01
C SER A 95 -44.76 -5.04 -33.20
N ILE A 96 -43.94 -4.02 -32.93
CA ILE A 96 -42.48 -4.13 -32.94
C ILE A 96 -41.96 -4.86 -31.69
N LEU A 97 -42.74 -4.86 -30.60
CA LEU A 97 -42.37 -5.48 -29.33
C LEU A 97 -42.64 -6.99 -29.28
N GLN A 98 -43.22 -7.59 -30.32
CA GLN A 98 -43.46 -9.03 -30.37
C GLN A 98 -42.37 -9.77 -31.17
N GLU A 99 -41.93 -10.88 -30.56
CA GLU A 99 -40.85 -11.80 -30.96
C GLU A 99 -39.41 -11.40 -30.63
N LYS A 100 -39.14 -11.24 -29.34
CA LYS A 100 -38.05 -12.02 -28.74
C LYS A 100 -38.68 -13.11 -27.88
N GLN A 101 -38.95 -14.27 -28.47
CA GLN A 101 -39.23 -15.49 -27.70
C GLN A 101 -37.98 -16.04 -26.97
N ASP A 102 -36.88 -15.30 -27.01
CA ASP A 102 -35.72 -15.55 -26.18
C ASP A 102 -35.55 -14.41 -25.18
N THR A 103 -35.96 -14.66 -23.93
CA THR A 103 -35.74 -13.76 -22.80
C THR A 103 -34.31 -13.86 -22.26
N LEU A 104 -33.51 -14.83 -22.74
CA LEU A 104 -32.09 -14.92 -22.47
C LEU A 104 -31.37 -14.02 -23.47
N ARG A 105 -31.16 -12.76 -23.11
CA ARG A 105 -30.08 -12.00 -23.74
C ARG A 105 -28.80 -12.66 -23.25
N ASP A 106 -28.00 -13.25 -24.14
CA ASP A 106 -26.57 -13.41 -23.87
C ASP A 106 -26.04 -12.02 -23.51
N SER A 107 -25.80 -11.79 -22.22
CA SER A 107 -25.20 -10.54 -21.77
C SER A 107 -23.75 -10.56 -22.26
N PRO A 108 -23.36 -9.68 -23.20
CA PRO A 108 -21.97 -9.59 -23.62
C PRO A 108 -21.26 -8.70 -22.59
N SER A 109 -20.96 -9.29 -21.44
CA SER A 109 -19.90 -8.86 -20.54
C SER A 109 -19.72 -9.97 -19.51
N SER A 110 -18.56 -10.62 -19.52
CA SER A 110 -18.08 -11.34 -18.34
C SER A 110 -18.03 -10.31 -17.21
N SER A 111 -19.07 -10.29 -16.38
CA SER A 111 -19.08 -9.46 -15.18
C SER A 111 -17.86 -9.83 -14.35
N ALA A 112 -17.24 -8.87 -13.65
CA ALA A 112 -16.16 -9.18 -12.72
C ALA A 112 -16.56 -10.27 -11.71
N ALA A 113 -17.84 -10.29 -11.33
CA ALA A 113 -18.41 -11.34 -10.47
C ALA A 113 -18.43 -12.73 -11.14
N LEU A 114 -18.60 -12.81 -12.46
CA LEU A 114 -18.60 -14.07 -13.20
C LEU A 114 -17.18 -14.61 -13.36
N LEU A 115 -16.20 -13.76 -13.65
CA LEU A 115 -14.78 -14.15 -13.70
C LEU A 115 -14.30 -14.64 -12.33
N LEU A 116 -14.67 -13.93 -11.25
CA LEU A 116 -14.36 -14.35 -9.88
C LEU A 116 -15.07 -15.66 -9.51
N ALA A 117 -16.32 -15.86 -9.94
CA ALA A 117 -17.02 -17.12 -9.72
C ALA A 117 -16.39 -18.30 -10.49
N GLU A 118 -15.89 -18.07 -11.71
CA GLU A 118 -15.15 -19.08 -12.47
C GLU A 118 -13.84 -19.48 -11.77
N GLN A 119 -13.11 -18.51 -11.22
CA GLN A 119 -11.92 -18.78 -10.40
C GLN A 119 -12.28 -19.54 -9.12
N GLN A 120 -13.32 -19.09 -8.40
CA GLN A 120 -13.79 -19.73 -7.18
C GLN A 120 -14.33 -21.15 -7.39
N LYS A 121 -14.87 -21.44 -8.58
CA LYS A 121 -15.35 -22.78 -8.92
C LYS A 121 -14.24 -23.83 -8.79
N ALA A 122 -12.98 -23.47 -9.09
CA ALA A 122 -11.84 -24.35 -8.94
C ALA A 122 -11.62 -24.81 -7.48
N LEU A 123 -12.00 -23.99 -6.49
CA LEU A 123 -11.93 -24.35 -5.07
C LEU A 123 -12.82 -25.54 -4.70
N PHE A 124 -13.93 -25.73 -5.43
CA PHE A 124 -14.94 -26.74 -5.13
C PHE A 124 -14.76 -28.04 -5.92
N THR A 125 -13.86 -28.05 -6.90
CA THR A 125 -13.57 -29.24 -7.71
C THR A 125 -12.30 -29.92 -7.20
N ARG A 126 -12.41 -31.21 -6.85
CA ARG A 126 -11.24 -32.05 -6.56
C ARG A 126 -10.37 -32.13 -7.82
N ALA A 127 -9.05 -31.97 -7.69
CA ALA A 127 -8.14 -32.03 -8.83
C ALA A 127 -8.30 -33.40 -9.54
N ALA A 128 -8.50 -33.38 -10.85
CA ALA A 128 -8.68 -34.60 -11.64
C ALA A 128 -7.35 -35.38 -11.65
N GLY A 129 -7.29 -36.45 -10.86
CA GLY A 129 -6.08 -37.25 -10.61
C GLY A 129 -6.05 -37.92 -9.24
N ASP A 130 -6.89 -37.46 -8.31
CA ASP A 130 -7.00 -37.98 -6.94
C ASP A 130 -8.01 -39.14 -6.83
N GLU A 131 -7.95 -40.08 -7.78
CA GLU A 131 -8.67 -41.38 -7.78
C GLU A 131 -7.87 -42.49 -7.08
N GLY A 132 -6.87 -42.13 -6.27
CA GLY A 132 -6.29 -43.04 -5.32
C GLY A 132 -7.20 -43.14 -4.10
N ASP A 133 -7.55 -44.35 -3.67
CA ASP A 133 -7.97 -44.63 -2.30
C ASP A 133 -6.86 -44.16 -1.33
N HIS A 134 -6.79 -42.86 -1.08
CA HIS A 134 -6.39 -42.38 0.22
C HIS A 134 -7.62 -42.61 1.11
N GLU A 135 -7.77 -43.85 1.60
CA GLU A 135 -8.16 -44.00 3.00
C GLU A 135 -7.13 -43.16 3.75
N GLU A 136 -7.43 -41.87 3.92
CA GLU A 136 -6.59 -40.93 4.65
C GLU A 136 -6.50 -41.51 6.07
N ASP A 137 -5.40 -42.21 6.34
CA ASP A 137 -4.82 -42.25 7.69
C ASP A 137 -5.03 -40.85 8.25
N LEU A 138 -5.62 -40.76 9.45
CA LEU A 138 -5.96 -39.52 10.14
C LEU A 138 -4.68 -38.69 10.41
N VAL A 139 -4.08 -38.13 9.36
CA VAL A 139 -3.07 -37.12 9.45
C VAL A 139 -3.80 -35.91 10.01
N GLU A 140 -3.45 -35.56 11.23
CA GLU A 140 -3.94 -34.38 11.91
C GLU A 140 -3.84 -33.20 10.95
N SER A 141 -4.99 -32.66 10.53
CA SER A 141 -5.05 -31.57 9.57
C SER A 141 -4.26 -30.38 10.11
N THR A 142 -3.19 -29.99 9.41
CA THR A 142 -2.34 -28.84 9.72
C THR A 142 -3.11 -27.51 9.73
N LEU A 143 -4.31 -27.50 9.14
CA LEU A 143 -5.24 -26.38 9.14
C LEU A 143 -6.13 -26.40 10.40
N ALA A 144 -6.18 -25.26 11.10
CA ALA A 144 -7.12 -25.05 12.20
C ALA A 144 -8.60 -25.19 11.74
N ASN A 145 -9.50 -25.57 12.64
CA ASN A 145 -10.92 -25.76 12.30
C ASN A 145 -11.64 -24.42 12.04
N VAL A 146 -11.53 -23.91 10.80
CA VAL A 146 -12.12 -22.63 10.38
C VAL A 146 -13.65 -22.62 10.49
N ALA A 147 -14.31 -23.76 10.29
CA ALA A 147 -15.77 -23.86 10.41
C ALA A 147 -16.23 -23.64 11.86
N GLU A 148 -15.47 -24.15 12.82
CA GLU A 148 -15.71 -23.91 14.24
C GLU A 148 -15.44 -22.46 14.63
N LEU A 149 -14.33 -21.88 14.17
CA LEU A 149 -14.04 -20.45 14.37
C LEU A 149 -15.20 -19.59 13.84
N ALA A 150 -15.67 -19.87 12.62
CA ALA A 150 -16.78 -19.16 11.99
C ALA A 150 -18.08 -19.27 12.81
N PHE A 151 -18.37 -20.45 13.37
CA PHE A 151 -19.56 -20.66 14.21
C PHE A 151 -19.52 -19.79 15.47
N PHE A 152 -18.39 -19.77 16.19
CA PHE A 152 -18.28 -18.99 17.43
C PHE A 152 -18.25 -17.48 17.16
N PHE A 153 -17.54 -17.03 16.12
CA PHE A 153 -17.56 -15.61 15.75
C PHE A 153 -18.96 -15.17 15.26
N GLU A 154 -19.70 -16.02 14.54
CA GLU A 154 -21.10 -15.72 14.17
C GLU A 154 -21.96 -15.51 15.43
N GLN A 155 -21.77 -16.31 16.49
CA GLN A 155 -22.45 -16.09 17.78
C GLN A 155 -22.03 -14.78 18.46
N ALA A 156 -20.79 -14.33 18.27
CA ALA A 156 -20.31 -13.03 18.74
C ALA A 156 -20.88 -11.85 17.92
N GLY A 157 -21.57 -12.12 16.81
CA GLY A 157 -22.07 -11.09 15.90
C GLY A 157 -20.99 -10.49 15.00
N VAL A 158 -19.86 -11.19 14.82
CA VAL A 158 -18.71 -10.74 14.04
C VAL A 158 -18.34 -11.82 13.02
N GLY A 159 -18.00 -11.46 11.78
CA GLY A 159 -17.52 -12.43 10.81
C GLY A 159 -17.75 -12.02 9.36
N LEU A 160 -17.25 -12.86 8.45
CA LEU A 160 -17.32 -12.65 6.99
C LEU A 160 -18.57 -13.31 6.37
N GLY A 161 -19.43 -13.94 7.19
CA GLY A 161 -20.57 -14.72 6.73
C GLY A 161 -20.18 -16.16 6.36
N ARG A 162 -21.17 -17.09 6.43
CA ARG A 162 -20.92 -18.53 6.28
C ARG A 162 -20.36 -18.92 4.90
N GLU A 163 -20.87 -18.32 3.84
CA GLU A 163 -20.42 -18.64 2.47
C GLU A 163 -18.99 -18.17 2.21
N GLU A 164 -18.64 -16.97 2.67
CA GLU A 164 -17.27 -16.43 2.51
C GLU A 164 -16.28 -17.24 3.35
N MET A 165 -16.59 -17.52 4.62
CA MET A 165 -15.73 -18.34 5.49
C MET A 165 -15.50 -19.75 4.92
N HIS A 166 -16.48 -20.36 4.27
CA HIS A 166 -16.30 -21.65 3.63
C HIS A 166 -15.36 -21.58 2.41
N ARG A 167 -15.46 -20.52 1.60
CA ARG A 167 -14.52 -20.29 0.49
C ARG A 167 -13.10 -20.02 1.01
N VAL A 168 -12.98 -19.26 2.10
CA VAL A 168 -11.69 -19.02 2.78
C VAL A 168 -11.09 -20.34 3.27
N PHE A 169 -11.89 -21.21 3.90
CA PHE A 169 -11.43 -22.54 4.31
C PHE A 169 -10.87 -23.36 3.14
N LEU A 170 -11.58 -23.41 2.00
CA LEU A 170 -11.10 -24.11 0.81
C LEU A 170 -9.83 -23.48 0.23
N ALA A 171 -9.73 -22.14 0.23
CA ALA A 171 -8.55 -21.43 -0.23
C ALA A 171 -7.34 -21.67 0.70
N LEU A 172 -7.54 -21.78 2.01
CA LEU A 172 -6.49 -22.13 2.98
C LEU A 172 -6.04 -23.58 2.83
N LYS A 173 -6.97 -24.50 2.54
CA LYS A 173 -6.61 -25.89 2.22
C LYS A 173 -5.67 -25.95 1.02
N GLN A 174 -5.99 -25.23 -0.05
CA GLN A 174 -5.11 -25.12 -1.21
C GLN A 174 -3.74 -24.50 -0.88
N LEU A 175 -3.70 -23.49 0.01
CA LEU A 175 -2.44 -22.89 0.46
C LEU A 175 -1.56 -23.93 1.17
N VAL A 176 -2.12 -24.65 2.13
CA VAL A 176 -1.44 -25.71 2.87
C VAL A 176 -0.89 -26.79 1.94
N ASP A 177 -1.71 -27.24 0.99
CA ASP A 177 -1.32 -28.26 0.00
C ASP A 177 -0.20 -27.75 -0.93
N SER A 178 -0.16 -26.44 -1.23
CA SER A 178 0.83 -25.83 -2.13
C SER A 178 2.17 -25.47 -1.48
N GLN A 179 2.15 -25.08 -0.20
CA GLN A 179 3.32 -24.55 0.53
C GLN A 179 3.82 -25.49 1.64
N CYS A 180 3.19 -26.67 1.81
CA CYS A 180 3.57 -27.69 2.80
C CYS A 180 3.72 -27.16 4.24
N LEU A 181 2.80 -26.29 4.67
CA LEU A 181 2.85 -25.65 5.99
C LEU A 181 2.56 -26.66 7.12
N LEU A 182 3.30 -26.56 8.23
CA LEU A 182 3.09 -27.38 9.44
C LEU A 182 1.82 -26.95 10.17
N ARG A 183 1.62 -25.64 10.31
CA ARG A 183 0.43 -25.06 10.93
C ARG A 183 -0.06 -23.89 10.09
N CYS A 184 -1.35 -23.85 9.82
CA CYS A 184 -1.98 -22.73 9.13
C CYS A 184 -3.21 -22.24 9.91
N ARG A 185 -3.26 -20.93 10.15
CA ARG A 185 -4.34 -20.26 10.84
C ARG A 185 -4.85 -19.10 10.00
N PHE A 186 -6.18 -18.94 9.97
CA PHE A 186 -6.77 -17.72 9.43
C PHE A 186 -6.58 -16.56 10.41
N TRP A 187 -5.80 -15.55 10.01
CA TRP A 187 -5.52 -14.37 10.83
C TRP A 187 -6.68 -13.36 10.76
N GLY A 188 -7.22 -13.14 9.56
CA GLY A 188 -8.33 -12.22 9.38
C GLY A 188 -8.43 -11.56 8.01
N LYS A 189 -9.13 -10.43 7.96
CA LYS A 189 -9.36 -9.62 6.74
C LYS A 189 -9.06 -8.14 6.98
N ILE A 190 -8.25 -7.55 6.11
CA ILE A 190 -7.95 -6.12 6.09
C ILE A 190 -8.66 -5.48 4.91
N PHE A 191 -9.38 -4.38 5.16
CA PHE A 191 -10.08 -3.62 4.13
C PHE A 191 -9.15 -2.66 3.42
N GLY A 192 -9.30 -2.59 2.09
CA GLY A 192 -8.65 -1.60 1.25
C GLY A 192 -9.66 -0.80 0.43
N THR A 193 -9.18 0.25 -0.24
CA THR A 193 -10.04 1.15 -1.02
C THR A 193 -10.49 0.56 -2.35
N HIS A 194 -9.68 -0.31 -2.97
CA HIS A 194 -10.01 -1.00 -4.22
C HIS A 194 -10.27 -2.48 -4.02
N SER A 195 -9.41 -3.15 -3.25
CA SER A 195 -9.52 -4.58 -2.91
C SER A 195 -9.22 -4.81 -1.44
N ASN A 196 -9.70 -5.92 -0.89
CA ASN A 196 -9.40 -6.34 0.48
C ASN A 196 -8.22 -7.32 0.50
N TYR A 197 -7.70 -7.63 1.69
CA TYR A 197 -6.71 -8.67 1.90
C TYR A 197 -7.23 -9.67 2.93
N LEU A 198 -7.27 -10.94 2.55
CA LEU A 198 -7.38 -12.08 3.45
C LEU A 198 -5.97 -12.48 3.86
N VAL A 199 -5.76 -12.67 5.16
CA VAL A 199 -4.43 -12.96 5.72
C VAL A 199 -4.46 -14.34 6.37
N ALA A 200 -3.50 -15.17 5.99
CA ALA A 200 -3.19 -16.45 6.61
C ALA A 200 -1.86 -16.34 7.35
N GLU A 201 -1.82 -16.90 8.55
CA GLU A 201 -0.63 -17.06 9.38
C GLU A 201 -0.17 -18.52 9.22
N GLY A 202 1.09 -18.71 8.81
CA GLY A 202 1.68 -20.00 8.52
C GLY A 202 2.98 -20.21 9.30
N GLU A 203 3.18 -21.46 9.74
CA GLU A 203 4.40 -21.94 10.37
C GLU A 203 4.94 -23.08 9.51
N PHE A 204 6.21 -22.96 9.13
CA PHE A 204 6.93 -23.98 8.37
C PHE A 204 7.50 -25.04 9.31
N ARG A 205 7.83 -26.21 8.77
CA ARG A 205 8.59 -27.22 9.49
C ARG A 205 10.06 -26.80 9.51
N GLU A 206 10.74 -26.96 10.65
CA GLU A 206 12.18 -26.68 10.77
C GLU A 206 12.97 -27.34 9.62
N GLY A 207 13.66 -26.52 8.80
CA GLY A 207 14.46 -26.95 7.64
C GLY A 207 13.77 -26.92 6.27
N GLU A 208 12.44 -26.70 6.18
CA GLU A 208 11.72 -26.56 4.91
C GLU A 208 11.13 -25.14 4.80
N GLY A 209 11.66 -24.30 3.91
CA GLY A 209 11.22 -22.89 3.74
C GLY A 209 12.36 -21.86 3.69
N GLU A 210 13.59 -22.31 3.98
CA GLU A 210 14.83 -21.53 3.87
C GLU A 210 15.27 -21.35 2.40
N GLU A 211 14.87 -22.25 1.49
CA GLU A 211 15.42 -22.31 0.13
C GLU A 211 14.98 -21.17 -0.80
N GLU A 212 13.84 -20.51 -0.56
CA GLU A 212 13.43 -19.37 -1.41
C GLU A 212 14.03 -18.01 -0.97
N GLU A 213 14.58 -17.91 0.25
CA GLU A 213 15.18 -16.67 0.75
C GLU A 213 16.57 -16.38 0.16
N GLY A 214 17.23 -17.38 -0.44
CA GLY A 214 18.45 -17.18 -1.22
C GLY A 214 18.25 -16.42 -2.53
N THR A 215 17.01 -16.08 -2.88
CA THR A 215 16.65 -15.33 -4.09
C THR A 215 15.85 -14.05 -3.83
N GLU A 216 15.58 -13.69 -2.58
CA GLU A 216 15.26 -12.29 -2.27
C GLU A 216 16.54 -11.52 -2.51
N GLN A 217 16.56 -10.80 -3.63
CA GLN A 217 17.58 -9.82 -4.01
C GLN A 217 18.17 -9.20 -2.75
N THR A 218 19.38 -9.64 -2.41
CA THR A 218 20.38 -8.75 -1.90
C THR A 218 20.44 -7.58 -2.90
N HIS A 219 19.57 -6.60 -2.68
CA HIS A 219 20.10 -5.28 -2.42
C HIS A 219 20.78 -5.41 -1.03
N GLU A 220 21.92 -6.08 -0.84
CA GLU A 220 23.23 -5.57 -1.28
C GLU A 220 22.98 -4.24 -1.95
N ASP A 221 22.83 -3.21 -1.11
CA ASP A 221 23.51 -1.97 -1.42
C ASP A 221 24.88 -2.40 -1.96
N GLU A 222 24.97 -2.58 -3.28
CA GLU A 222 26.11 -2.18 -4.05
C GLU A 222 26.22 -0.69 -3.67
N GLU A 223 26.81 -0.44 -2.50
CA GLU A 223 27.98 0.40 -2.41
C GLU A 223 28.89 -0.08 -3.54
N ARG A 224 28.53 0.35 -4.76
CA ARG A 224 29.48 0.92 -5.65
C ARG A 224 30.08 2.03 -4.80
N GLU A 225 31.10 1.65 -4.03
CA GLU A 225 32.33 2.42 -4.05
C GLU A 225 32.54 2.71 -5.53
N GLU A 226 31.99 3.84 -5.98
CA GLU A 226 32.73 4.66 -6.90
C GLU A 226 34.03 4.89 -6.13
N GLU A 227 34.99 3.97 -6.32
CA GLU A 227 36.38 4.37 -6.42
C GLU A 227 36.30 5.70 -7.16
N PRO A 228 36.72 6.81 -6.53
CA PRO A 228 36.76 8.04 -7.27
C PRO A 228 37.60 7.69 -8.50
N GLU A 229 37.01 7.72 -9.69
CA GLU A 229 37.83 7.88 -10.89
C GLU A 229 38.68 9.07 -10.53
N GLU A 230 39.98 8.82 -10.36
CA GLU A 230 40.98 9.86 -10.40
C GLU A 230 40.77 10.50 -11.77
N ASP A 231 39.88 11.49 -11.82
CA ASP A 231 39.89 12.53 -12.83
C ASP A 231 41.28 13.15 -12.70
N LYS A 232 42.23 12.53 -13.39
CA LYS A 232 43.46 13.14 -13.86
C LYS A 232 43.05 14.16 -14.91
N ASP A 233 42.29 15.16 -14.50
CA ASP A 233 42.29 16.44 -15.16
C ASP A 233 43.63 17.07 -14.78
N GLU A 234 44.60 16.85 -15.66
CA GLU A 234 45.78 17.66 -15.86
C GLU A 234 45.36 19.14 -15.91
N THR A 235 45.21 19.75 -14.74
CA THR A 235 45.13 21.20 -14.57
C THR A 235 46.19 21.57 -13.56
N GLU A 236 47.41 21.57 -14.06
CA GLU A 236 48.56 22.23 -13.46
C GLU A 236 48.15 23.61 -12.89
N LEU A 237 48.56 23.84 -11.65
CA LEU A 237 48.89 25.14 -11.06
C LEU A 237 47.74 26.15 -10.86
N VAL A 238 46.85 25.89 -9.91
CA VAL A 238 46.25 26.96 -9.07
C VAL A 238 46.06 26.47 -7.61
N GLU A 239 47.16 26.19 -6.91
CA GLU A 239 47.14 26.04 -5.45
C GLU A 239 46.94 27.42 -4.77
N ALA A 240 45.69 27.76 -4.42
CA ALA A 240 45.39 28.83 -3.45
C ALA A 240 43.92 28.84 -2.95
N ALA A 241 43.22 27.70 -2.91
CA ALA A 241 41.91 27.62 -2.27
C ALA A 241 41.76 26.28 -1.55
N ASP A 242 41.71 26.32 -0.22
CA ASP A 242 41.45 25.13 0.59
C ASP A 242 40.18 24.41 0.08
N PRO A 243 40.22 23.08 -0.12
CA PRO A 243 39.04 22.34 -0.53
C PRO A 243 37.93 22.51 0.53
N PRO A 244 36.66 22.62 0.13
CA PRO A 244 35.57 22.79 1.08
C PRO A 244 35.54 21.61 2.07
N PRO A 245 35.24 21.84 3.36
CA PRO A 245 35.24 20.80 4.37
C PRO A 245 34.25 19.70 3.99
N LYS A 246 34.73 18.46 3.91
CA LYS A 246 33.89 17.28 3.68
C LYS A 246 33.09 16.99 4.95
N SER A 247 31.79 16.74 4.80
CA SER A 247 30.90 16.41 5.93
C SER A 247 31.39 15.16 6.66
N THR A 248 31.60 15.26 7.97
CA THR A 248 31.94 14.13 8.85
C THR A 248 30.70 13.42 9.41
N TYR A 249 29.49 13.81 8.98
CA TYR A 249 28.25 13.21 9.47
C TYR A 249 28.09 11.77 8.97
N LYS A 250 28.14 10.80 9.90
CA LYS A 250 27.73 9.42 9.69
C LYS A 250 26.32 9.22 10.27
N PRO A 251 25.34 8.69 9.50
CA PRO A 251 24.04 8.39 10.04
C PRO A 251 24.16 7.32 11.15
N PRO A 252 23.30 7.36 12.18
CA PRO A 252 23.31 6.33 13.21
C PRO A 252 23.03 4.94 12.59
N PRO A 253 23.67 3.87 13.08
CA PRO A 253 23.50 2.54 12.51
C PRO A 253 22.02 2.12 12.59
N PRO A 254 21.49 1.45 11.54
CA PRO A 254 20.13 0.95 11.59
C PRO A 254 19.99 -0.17 12.63
N VAL A 255 18.85 -0.22 13.31
CA VAL A 255 18.54 -1.33 14.23
C VAL A 255 18.45 -2.63 13.40
N PRO A 256 19.18 -3.71 13.78
CA PRO A 256 19.19 -4.94 13.02
C PRO A 256 17.81 -5.63 13.02
N LYS A 257 17.48 -6.27 11.90
CA LYS A 257 16.25 -7.08 11.75
C LYS A 257 16.32 -8.33 12.63
N GLU A 258 15.16 -8.77 13.13
CA GLU A 258 15.08 -10.05 13.84
C GLU A 258 15.15 -11.21 12.85
N GLU A 259 15.85 -12.27 13.25
CA GLU A 259 16.02 -13.50 12.47
C GLU A 259 14.68 -14.19 12.18
N ASN A 260 14.70 -15.05 11.17
CA ASN A 260 13.53 -15.85 10.84
C ASN A 260 13.13 -16.72 12.04
N HIS A 261 11.83 -16.92 12.22
CA HIS A 261 11.25 -17.68 13.34
C HIS A 261 11.44 -17.09 14.74
N THR A 262 11.99 -15.86 14.86
CA THR A 262 12.20 -15.20 16.16
C THR A 262 11.39 -13.91 16.30
N GLY A 263 10.87 -13.64 17.50
CA GLY A 263 10.19 -12.39 17.86
C GLY A 263 9.05 -12.01 16.91
N VAL A 264 9.19 -10.86 16.25
CA VAL A 264 8.21 -10.30 15.30
C VAL A 264 8.15 -11.10 13.98
N ASN A 265 9.22 -11.83 13.63
CA ASN A 265 9.33 -12.68 12.45
C ASN A 265 9.08 -14.17 12.75
N LYS A 266 8.49 -14.49 13.91
CA LYS A 266 8.13 -15.87 14.30
C LYS A 266 7.26 -16.61 13.27
N TYR A 267 6.27 -15.91 12.70
CA TYR A 267 5.32 -16.49 11.74
C TYR A 267 5.48 -15.87 10.35
N THR A 268 5.28 -16.70 9.32
CA THR A 268 5.17 -16.24 7.94
C THR A 268 3.72 -15.92 7.62
N TYR A 269 3.48 -14.82 6.90
CA TYR A 269 2.14 -14.40 6.55
C TYR A 269 1.92 -14.48 5.05
N PHE A 270 0.77 -15.01 4.65
CA PHE A 270 0.34 -15.08 3.26
C PHE A 270 -0.92 -14.24 3.07
N VAL A 271 -1.00 -13.55 1.94
CA VAL A 271 -2.13 -12.67 1.63
C VAL A 271 -2.77 -13.04 0.30
N CYS A 272 -4.09 -12.91 0.26
CA CYS A 272 -4.91 -13.17 -0.92
C CYS A 272 -5.99 -12.08 -1.02
N GLN A 273 -6.29 -11.59 -2.22
CA GLN A 273 -7.29 -10.52 -2.38
C GLN A 273 -8.72 -11.03 -2.20
N GLU A 274 -9.01 -12.17 -2.82
CA GLU A 274 -10.32 -12.83 -2.83
C GLU A 274 -10.11 -14.34 -2.82
N PRO A 275 -10.97 -15.13 -2.14
CA PRO A 275 -10.80 -16.58 -2.11
C PRO A 275 -10.72 -17.17 -3.51
N GLY A 276 -9.69 -17.99 -3.78
CA GLY A 276 -9.45 -18.60 -5.09
C GLY A 276 -8.44 -17.87 -5.97
N MET A 277 -7.97 -16.70 -5.55
CA MET A 277 -6.78 -16.06 -6.13
C MET A 277 -5.49 -16.65 -5.52
N PRO A 278 -4.34 -16.54 -6.21
CA PRO A 278 -3.07 -17.02 -5.67
C PRO A 278 -2.73 -16.30 -4.35
N TRP A 279 -2.14 -17.05 -3.43
CA TRP A 279 -1.59 -16.51 -2.19
C TRP A 279 -0.20 -15.95 -2.44
N VAL A 280 0.06 -14.76 -1.90
CA VAL A 280 1.35 -14.07 -1.99
C VAL A 280 1.97 -14.07 -0.59
N ARG A 281 3.21 -14.56 -0.46
CA ARG A 281 3.99 -14.51 0.79
C ARG A 281 4.39 -13.05 1.07
N LEU A 282 4.19 -12.60 2.31
CA LEU A 282 4.69 -11.30 2.77
C LEU A 282 6.16 -11.41 3.17
N PRO A 283 6.98 -10.37 2.92
CA PRO A 283 8.37 -10.33 3.34
C PRO A 283 8.49 -10.22 4.86
N MET A 284 9.70 -10.42 5.36
CA MET A 284 10.03 -10.13 6.75
C MET A 284 9.89 -8.65 7.08
N VAL A 285 9.61 -8.34 8.35
CA VAL A 285 9.49 -6.95 8.81
C VAL A 285 10.78 -6.47 9.46
N THR A 286 11.14 -5.22 9.21
CA THR A 286 12.26 -4.55 9.87
C THR A 286 11.77 -3.62 11.00
N PRO A 287 12.59 -3.35 12.03
CA PRO A 287 12.21 -2.43 13.12
C PRO A 287 11.91 -1.01 12.60
N ALA A 288 12.67 -0.54 11.59
CA ALA A 288 12.44 0.74 10.94
C ALA A 288 11.03 0.86 10.33
N GLN A 289 10.55 -0.20 9.66
CA GLN A 289 9.19 -0.24 9.11
C GLN A 289 8.13 -0.10 10.22
N ILE A 290 8.30 -0.80 11.34
CA ILE A 290 7.35 -0.75 12.47
C ILE A 290 7.33 0.64 13.11
N THR A 291 8.50 1.24 13.31
CA THR A 291 8.65 2.56 13.91
C THR A 291 8.03 3.64 13.04
N VAL A 292 8.26 3.63 11.72
CA VAL A 292 7.59 4.57 10.81
C VAL A 292 6.09 4.28 10.71
N ALA A 293 5.67 3.01 10.66
CA ALA A 293 4.26 2.62 10.62
C ALA A 293 3.46 3.17 11.81
N ARG A 294 4.09 3.32 12.99
CA ARG A 294 3.47 3.94 14.19
C ARG A 294 3.15 5.41 14.01
N GLN A 295 3.94 6.12 13.20
CA GLN A 295 3.82 7.56 12.99
C GLN A 295 2.89 7.93 11.84
N ILE A 296 2.66 7.00 10.90
CA ILE A 296 1.85 7.24 9.70
C ILE A 296 0.46 6.62 9.81
N ARG A 297 -0.50 7.22 9.11
CA ARG A 297 -1.89 6.75 9.06
C ARG A 297 -2.41 6.74 7.63
N ARG A 298 -2.34 5.58 6.98
CA ARG A 298 -2.74 5.37 5.58
C ARG A 298 -3.77 4.26 5.48
N PHE A 299 -4.73 4.39 4.55
CA PHE A 299 -5.61 3.31 4.17
C PHE A 299 -4.93 2.43 3.13
N PHE A 300 -5.15 1.14 3.19
CA PHE A 300 -4.68 0.20 2.18
C PHE A 300 -5.41 0.41 0.86
N THR A 301 -4.69 0.24 -0.26
CA THR A 301 -5.31 0.36 -1.58
C THR A 301 -5.87 -0.97 -2.06
N GLY A 302 -5.31 -2.10 -1.60
CA GLY A 302 -5.63 -3.42 -2.13
C GLY A 302 -4.67 -3.86 -3.24
N ARG A 303 -3.60 -3.10 -3.50
CA ARG A 303 -2.50 -3.48 -4.39
C ARG A 303 -1.19 -3.52 -3.60
N LEU A 304 -0.55 -4.69 -3.58
CA LEU A 304 0.67 -4.95 -2.82
C LEU A 304 1.85 -4.06 -3.25
N ASP A 305 1.97 -3.79 -4.57
CA ASP A 305 3.06 -2.98 -5.12
C ASP A 305 2.84 -1.45 -5.00
N ALA A 306 1.75 -0.99 -4.38
CA ALA A 306 1.46 0.44 -4.31
C ALA A 306 2.47 1.17 -3.39
N PRO A 307 3.00 2.34 -3.79
CA PRO A 307 3.93 3.09 -2.95
C PRO A 307 3.21 3.76 -1.77
N VAL A 308 3.83 3.69 -0.59
CA VAL A 308 3.30 4.33 0.63
C VAL A 308 3.84 5.75 0.74
N VAL A 309 3.12 6.70 0.15
CA VAL A 309 3.50 8.11 0.21
C VAL A 309 3.16 8.66 1.60
N SER A 310 4.16 8.89 2.45
CA SER A 310 3.98 9.44 3.79
C SER A 310 5.15 10.32 4.24
N TYR A 311 4.92 11.07 5.32
CA TYR A 311 5.97 11.72 6.07
C TYR A 311 5.84 11.29 7.54
N PRO A 312 6.88 10.68 8.16
CA PRO A 312 8.18 10.29 7.57
C PRO A 312 8.05 9.31 6.39
N PRO A 313 9.06 9.24 5.51
CA PRO A 313 9.06 8.32 4.38
C PRO A 313 9.06 6.87 4.89
N PHE A 314 8.16 6.05 4.36
CA PHE A 314 8.06 4.65 4.75
C PHE A 314 9.06 3.79 3.94
N PRO A 315 9.91 2.98 4.59
CA PRO A 315 10.87 2.13 3.90
C PRO A 315 10.20 0.87 3.33
N GLY A 316 9.61 1.01 2.13
CA GLY A 316 8.99 -0.08 1.38
C GLY A 316 7.69 0.32 0.67
N ASN A 317 6.98 -0.70 0.16
CA ASN A 317 5.69 -0.54 -0.50
C ASN A 317 4.52 -0.95 0.43
N GLU A 318 3.31 -1.11 -0.12
CA GLU A 318 2.12 -1.52 0.62
C GLU A 318 2.27 -2.92 1.23
N THR A 319 3.02 -3.84 0.59
CA THR A 319 3.35 -5.17 1.14
C THR A 319 4.08 -5.07 2.48
N ASN A 320 5.14 -4.26 2.54
CA ASN A 320 5.89 -4.04 3.79
C ASN A 320 5.05 -3.32 4.84
N TYR A 321 4.22 -2.35 4.44
CA TYR A 321 3.32 -1.65 5.35
C TYR A 321 2.25 -2.59 5.92
N LEU A 322 1.69 -3.47 5.08
CA LEU A 322 0.71 -4.48 5.49
C LEU A 322 1.33 -5.44 6.50
N ARG A 323 2.55 -5.94 6.23
CA ARG A 323 3.30 -6.79 7.16
C ARG A 323 3.58 -6.10 8.49
N ALA A 324 3.97 -4.83 8.47
CA ALA A 324 4.21 -4.04 9.68
C ALA A 324 2.92 -3.80 10.49
N GLN A 325 1.78 -3.56 9.83
CA GLN A 325 0.49 -3.45 10.51
C GLN A 325 0.04 -4.78 11.10
N ILE A 326 0.21 -5.90 10.40
CA ILE A 326 -0.08 -7.24 10.92
C ILE A 326 0.72 -7.50 12.19
N ALA A 327 2.04 -7.25 12.18
CA ALA A 327 2.90 -7.39 13.37
C ALA A 327 2.33 -6.62 14.58
N ARG A 328 2.02 -5.33 14.37
CA ARG A 328 1.51 -4.44 15.43
C ARG A 328 0.13 -4.86 15.95
N ILE A 329 -0.73 -5.38 15.08
CA ILE A 329 -2.06 -5.86 15.46
C ILE A 329 -1.93 -7.18 16.22
N SER A 330 -1.16 -8.16 15.71
CA SER A 330 -0.93 -9.44 16.37
C SER A 330 -0.39 -9.25 17.79
N ALA A 331 0.69 -8.46 17.94
CA ALA A 331 1.30 -8.18 19.23
C ALA A 331 0.39 -7.41 20.21
N GLY A 332 -0.61 -6.67 19.71
CA GLY A 332 -1.52 -5.89 20.56
C GLY A 332 -2.89 -6.53 20.79
N THR A 333 -3.21 -7.64 20.13
CA THR A 333 -4.59 -8.17 20.12
C THR A 333 -4.73 -9.67 20.24
N HIS A 334 -3.65 -10.44 20.08
CA HIS A 334 -3.68 -11.88 20.25
C HIS A 334 -3.67 -12.23 21.73
N VAL A 335 -4.81 -12.72 22.19
CA VAL A 335 -5.06 -13.03 23.59
C VAL A 335 -5.56 -14.46 23.77
N SER A 336 -5.40 -15.00 24.97
CA SER A 336 -5.89 -16.33 25.35
C SER A 336 -6.46 -16.31 26.76
N PRO A 337 -7.31 -17.28 27.14
CA PRO A 337 -7.73 -17.46 28.52
C PRO A 337 -6.52 -17.73 29.43
N LEU A 338 -6.56 -17.19 30.65
CA LEU A 338 -5.52 -17.42 31.66
C LEU A 338 -5.37 -18.93 31.95
N GLY A 339 -4.13 -19.43 31.92
CA GLY A 339 -3.84 -20.84 32.17
C GLY A 339 -4.07 -21.78 30.98
N PHE A 340 -4.49 -21.25 29.82
CA PHE A 340 -4.51 -22.04 28.57
C PHE A 340 -3.09 -22.38 28.10
N TYR A 341 -2.18 -21.39 28.14
CA TYR A 341 -0.76 -21.59 27.88
C TYR A 341 0.03 -21.58 29.19
N GLN A 342 1.11 -22.36 29.23
CA GLN A 342 2.08 -22.42 30.32
C GLN A 342 3.50 -22.38 29.76
N PHE A 343 4.45 -21.90 30.57
CA PHE A 343 5.86 -21.99 30.23
C PHE A 343 6.35 -23.43 30.45
N GLY A 344 7.21 -23.94 29.58
CA GLY A 344 7.79 -25.29 29.71
C GLY A 344 8.63 -25.43 30.99
N GLU A 345 8.66 -26.63 31.57
CA GLU A 345 9.33 -26.91 32.86
C GLU A 345 10.87 -26.77 32.78
N ASP A 346 11.47 -26.85 31.59
CA ASP A 346 12.93 -26.77 31.37
C ASP A 346 13.48 -25.33 31.23
N GLU A 347 12.63 -24.30 31.13
CA GLU A 347 13.05 -22.88 31.18
C GLU A 347 13.09 -22.36 32.64
N GLY A 348 13.71 -23.15 33.51
CA GLY A 348 13.90 -22.86 34.92
C GLY A 348 15.04 -21.87 35.18
N GLU A 349 14.72 -20.80 35.91
CA GLU A 349 15.64 -20.00 36.74
C GLU A 349 16.68 -19.08 36.10
N ASP A 350 16.60 -18.76 34.79
CA ASP A 350 17.31 -17.59 34.26
C ASP A 350 16.32 -16.43 34.07
N ASP A 351 16.68 -15.23 34.53
CA ASP A 351 15.95 -13.97 34.38
C ASP A 351 15.88 -13.50 32.89
N GLY A 352 15.96 -14.43 31.95
CA GLY A 352 15.76 -14.22 30.52
C GLY A 352 14.28 -14.05 30.17
N LEU A 353 14.01 -13.28 29.12
CA LEU A 353 12.68 -13.14 28.55
C LEU A 353 12.22 -14.53 28.07
N ARG A 354 11.23 -15.12 28.75
CA ARG A 354 10.67 -16.41 28.33
C ARG A 354 9.95 -16.21 27.00
N ASP A 355 10.43 -16.89 25.98
CA ASP A 355 10.01 -16.68 24.59
C ASP A 355 9.14 -17.82 24.05
N SER A 356 9.10 -18.96 24.74
CA SER A 356 8.34 -20.15 24.36
C SER A 356 7.18 -20.43 25.33
N TYR A 357 6.13 -21.07 24.84
CA TYR A 357 4.99 -21.48 25.65
C TYR A 357 4.34 -22.74 25.06
N GLU A 358 3.71 -23.53 25.91
CA GLU A 358 3.08 -24.79 25.56
C GLU A 358 1.59 -24.79 25.94
N GLU A 359 0.77 -25.54 25.19
CA GLU A 359 -0.65 -25.73 25.50
C GLU A 359 -0.80 -26.57 26.77
N ASN A 360 -1.54 -26.07 27.76
CA ASN A 360 -1.78 -26.78 29.00
C ASN A 360 -2.83 -27.90 28.79
N PRO A 361 -2.45 -29.19 28.85
CA PRO A 361 -3.39 -30.29 28.63
C PRO A 361 -4.49 -30.37 29.69
N ASN A 362 -4.22 -29.84 30.88
CA ASN A 362 -5.09 -29.88 32.06
C ASN A 362 -6.07 -28.68 32.12
N PHE A 363 -6.09 -27.81 31.11
CA PHE A 363 -7.01 -26.67 31.09
C PHE A 363 -8.47 -27.14 30.95
N GLU A 364 -9.30 -26.83 31.95
CA GLU A 364 -10.72 -27.23 31.97
C GLU A 364 -11.67 -26.17 31.38
N GLY A 365 -11.15 -24.98 31.06
CA GLY A 365 -11.96 -23.83 30.66
C GLY A 365 -12.40 -22.97 31.85
N ILE A 366 -12.53 -21.67 31.61
CA ILE A 366 -13.04 -20.72 32.60
C ILE A 366 -14.51 -20.44 32.33
N ASN A 367 -15.30 -20.13 33.36
CA ASN A 367 -16.70 -19.80 33.19
C ASN A 367 -16.88 -18.55 32.32
N VAL A 368 -17.77 -18.61 31.34
CA VAL A 368 -18.02 -17.52 30.38
C VAL A 368 -18.44 -16.21 31.07
N ASN A 369 -19.22 -16.28 32.15
CA ASN A 369 -19.63 -15.06 32.87
C ASN A 369 -18.44 -14.40 33.57
N GLU A 370 -17.57 -15.20 34.19
CA GLU A 370 -16.36 -14.69 34.86
C GLU A 370 -15.42 -14.04 33.84
N MET A 371 -15.23 -14.70 32.67
CA MET A 371 -14.43 -14.16 31.58
C MET A 371 -14.98 -12.86 30.99
N ALA A 372 -16.29 -12.67 31.03
CA ALA A 372 -16.93 -11.44 30.57
C ALA A 372 -16.85 -10.31 31.61
N GLU A 373 -16.76 -10.63 32.90
CA GLU A 373 -16.68 -9.63 33.98
C GLU A 373 -15.25 -9.20 34.28
N SER A 374 -14.26 -10.08 34.12
CA SER A 374 -12.88 -9.85 34.54
C SER A 374 -11.88 -9.93 33.39
N LEU A 375 -11.22 -8.80 33.11
CA LEU A 375 -10.09 -8.73 32.17
C LEU A 375 -8.84 -9.46 32.65
N ASN A 376 -8.75 -9.78 33.95
CA ASN A 376 -7.61 -10.54 34.52
C ASN A 376 -7.53 -11.98 33.98
N LEU A 377 -8.63 -12.49 33.44
CA LEU A 377 -8.75 -13.86 32.94
C LEU A 377 -8.35 -13.99 31.47
N TRP A 378 -7.92 -12.88 30.86
CA TRP A 378 -7.39 -12.82 29.51
C TRP A 378 -5.93 -12.38 29.58
N VAL A 379 -5.07 -13.05 28.84
CA VAL A 379 -3.63 -12.78 28.80
C VAL A 379 -3.14 -12.65 27.36
N HIS A 380 -2.12 -11.81 27.13
CA HIS A 380 -1.44 -11.74 25.83
C HIS A 380 -0.50 -12.94 25.66
N HIS A 381 -0.59 -13.66 24.54
CA HIS A 381 0.31 -14.78 24.23
C HIS A 381 1.29 -14.47 23.08
N VAL A 382 1.29 -13.24 22.58
CA VAL A 382 2.28 -12.76 21.61
C VAL A 382 3.16 -11.73 22.30
N GLN A 383 4.45 -11.75 22.00
CA GLN A 383 5.43 -10.83 22.60
C GLN A 383 5.10 -9.38 22.27
N HIS A 384 5.38 -8.49 23.22
CA HIS A 384 5.20 -7.07 23.05
C HIS A 384 6.29 -6.47 22.15
N ILE A 385 5.91 -5.61 21.21
CA ILE A 385 6.87 -4.89 20.37
C ILE A 385 7.25 -3.57 21.05
N LEU A 386 8.53 -3.44 21.43
CA LEU A 386 9.13 -2.27 22.08
C LEU A 386 9.09 -1.02 21.21
N THR A 387 9.40 0.16 21.77
CA THR A 387 9.42 1.42 21.00
C THR A 387 10.47 1.41 19.89
N GLN A 388 11.57 0.69 20.08
CA GLN A 388 12.58 0.39 19.08
C GLN A 388 12.04 -0.36 17.83
N GLY A 389 10.94 -1.10 17.95
CA GLY A 389 10.35 -1.89 16.85
C GLY A 389 10.76 -3.36 16.84
N ARG A 390 11.41 -3.84 17.91
CA ARG A 390 11.77 -5.24 18.16
C ARG A 390 11.01 -5.79 19.37
N CYS A 391 10.99 -7.11 19.54
CA CYS A 391 10.49 -7.73 20.77
C CYS A 391 11.57 -7.73 21.87
N VAL A 392 12.83 -7.91 21.48
CA VAL A 392 13.99 -7.88 22.38
C VAL A 392 14.80 -6.61 22.11
N TRP A 393 15.09 -5.85 23.17
CA TRP A 393 15.86 -4.63 23.07
C TRP A 393 17.32 -4.94 22.70
N VAL A 394 17.86 -4.17 21.75
CA VAL A 394 19.28 -4.24 21.38
C VAL A 394 19.93 -2.88 21.49
N ASN A 395 21.08 -2.85 22.15
CA ASN A 395 21.88 -1.64 22.19
C ASN A 395 22.67 -1.50 20.87
N VAL A 396 22.33 -0.50 20.06
CA VAL A 396 22.97 -0.22 18.77
C VAL A 396 24.28 0.56 18.94
N THR A 397 24.51 1.22 20.09
CA THR A 397 25.75 1.98 20.34
C THR A 397 26.91 1.10 20.80
N LYS A 398 26.62 -0.09 21.32
CA LYS A 398 27.64 -1.11 21.57
C LYS A 398 27.92 -1.82 20.24
N LYS A 399 29.00 -1.44 19.55
CA LYS A 399 29.54 -2.20 18.42
C LYS A 399 29.58 -3.69 18.80
N SER A 400 29.06 -4.56 17.94
CA SER A 400 29.26 -5.99 18.04
C SER A 400 30.76 -6.28 18.12
N ALA A 401 31.16 -7.24 18.97
CA ALA A 401 32.56 -7.57 19.21
C ALA A 401 33.29 -8.13 17.97
N ASP A 402 32.60 -8.32 16.85
CA ASP A 402 33.14 -8.88 15.60
C ASP A 402 33.69 -7.83 14.60
N ASP A 403 33.50 -6.52 14.84
CA ASP A 403 34.00 -5.43 13.97
C ASP A 403 35.15 -4.63 14.61
N VAL A 404 35.96 -5.29 15.45
CA VAL A 404 37.20 -4.69 15.96
C VAL A 404 38.34 -5.11 15.04
N ASP A 405 38.61 -4.28 14.02
CA ASP A 405 39.95 -4.23 13.43
C ASP A 405 40.96 -4.03 14.58
N GLU A 406 41.90 -4.95 14.74
CA GLU A 406 42.83 -5.03 15.88
C GLU A 406 43.85 -3.87 15.95
N ASP A 407 43.77 -2.85 15.10
CA ASP A 407 44.82 -1.83 14.91
C ASP A 407 44.38 -0.37 15.18
N ALA A 408 43.42 -0.14 16.09
CA ALA A 408 43.15 1.21 16.61
C ALA A 408 43.32 1.27 18.14
N GLU A 409 44.58 1.19 18.59
CA GLU A 409 44.98 1.86 19.83
C GLU A 409 44.86 3.37 19.59
N ASP A 410 43.84 4.03 20.15
CA ASP A 410 43.98 5.42 20.63
C ASP A 410 42.82 5.86 21.53
N GLU A 411 43.13 5.90 22.83
CA GLU A 411 42.98 7.03 23.74
C GLU A 411 41.86 8.10 23.57
N GLU A 412 40.59 7.75 23.36
CA GLU A 412 39.47 8.63 23.77
C GLU A 412 38.29 7.84 24.36
N ARG A 413 38.46 7.36 25.61
CA ARG A 413 37.41 6.69 26.40
C ARG A 413 37.01 7.52 27.62
N GLU A 414 36.64 8.79 27.43
CA GLU A 414 35.90 9.56 28.45
C GLU A 414 34.93 10.55 27.83
N GLU A 415 33.94 10.05 27.09
CA GLU A 415 32.59 10.60 27.18
C GLU A 415 31.69 9.45 27.63
N GLU A 416 31.19 9.50 28.87
CA GLU A 416 29.98 8.78 29.26
C GLU A 416 28.83 9.32 28.41
N SER A 417 28.78 8.95 27.13
CA SER A 417 27.60 9.16 26.31
C SER A 417 26.48 8.40 27.00
N ASP A 418 25.43 9.11 27.43
CA ASP A 418 24.23 8.54 28.06
C ASP A 418 23.85 7.20 27.38
N GLU A 419 24.23 6.06 27.97
CA GLU A 419 23.83 4.76 27.42
C GLU A 419 22.30 4.73 27.45
N PRO A 420 21.62 4.51 26.31
CA PRO A 420 20.17 4.52 26.29
C PRO A 420 19.64 3.47 27.27
N GLU A 421 18.73 3.90 28.17
CA GLU A 421 18.11 2.99 29.12
C GLU A 421 17.45 1.82 28.37
N PRO A 422 17.67 0.56 28.79
CA PRO A 422 17.10 -0.60 28.12
C PRO A 422 15.57 -0.55 28.20
N GLU A 423 14.93 -0.65 27.05
CA GLU A 423 13.47 -0.70 26.97
C GLU A 423 12.99 -2.09 27.42
N VAL A 424 12.22 -2.16 28.51
CA VAL A 424 11.65 -3.42 29.01
C VAL A 424 10.14 -3.43 28.79
N GLY A 425 9.67 -4.41 28.02
CA GLY A 425 8.24 -4.66 27.79
C GLY A 425 7.62 -5.54 28.89
N PRO A 426 6.28 -5.64 28.95
CA PRO A 426 5.62 -6.61 29.80
C PRO A 426 5.97 -8.05 29.37
N PRO A 427 6.07 -9.00 30.33
CA PRO A 427 6.36 -10.39 30.01
C PRO A 427 5.23 -11.05 29.22
N LEU A 428 5.52 -12.23 28.64
CA LEU A 428 4.46 -13.07 28.07
C LEU A 428 3.43 -13.47 29.13
N LEU A 429 2.19 -13.67 28.68
CA LEU A 429 1.05 -14.05 29.52
C LEU A 429 0.64 -12.98 30.56
N THR A 430 0.99 -11.71 30.33
CA THR A 430 0.49 -10.60 31.14
C THR A 430 -1.03 -10.40 30.97
N PRO A 431 -1.79 -10.19 32.06
CA PRO A 431 -3.23 -9.95 32.01
C PRO A 431 -3.64 -8.62 31.36
N LEU A 432 -4.79 -8.59 30.69
CA LEU A 432 -5.31 -7.39 30.01
C LEU A 432 -5.71 -6.24 30.93
N SER A 433 -5.80 -6.47 32.24
CA SER A 433 -6.08 -5.41 33.21
C SER A 433 -4.90 -4.46 33.42
N GLU A 434 -3.69 -4.89 33.05
CA GLU A 434 -2.47 -4.08 33.11
C GLU A 434 -2.31 -3.19 31.85
N ASP A 435 -3.16 -3.38 30.83
CA ASP A 435 -3.10 -2.59 29.60
C ASP A 435 -3.41 -1.11 29.86
N SER A 436 -2.62 -0.24 29.22
CA SER A 436 -2.78 1.21 29.31
C SER A 436 -4.15 1.70 28.78
N LYS A 437 -4.77 2.61 29.54
CA LYS A 437 -6.04 3.27 29.16
C LYS A 437 -5.76 4.44 28.20
N ILE A 438 -6.66 4.67 27.23
CA ILE A 438 -6.60 5.86 26.35
C ILE A 438 -7.70 6.83 26.76
N ASN A 439 -7.35 8.05 27.14
CA ASN A 439 -8.32 9.12 27.44
C ASN A 439 -9.46 8.63 28.35
N ASP A 440 -9.09 7.97 29.45
CA ASP A 440 -9.99 7.31 30.42
C ASP A 440 -10.88 6.18 29.89
N THR A 441 -10.72 5.79 28.62
CA THR A 441 -11.41 4.65 28.02
C THR A 441 -10.59 3.38 28.21
N LEU A 442 -11.27 2.28 28.57
CA LEU A 442 -10.64 0.97 28.70
C LEU A 442 -10.15 0.46 27.34
N PRO A 443 -8.95 -0.15 27.27
CA PRO A 443 -8.38 -0.68 26.04
C PRO A 443 -9.20 -1.82 25.42
N TRP A 444 -9.98 -2.51 26.27
CA TRP A 444 -10.79 -3.66 25.91
C TRP A 444 -12.24 -3.50 26.37
N SER A 445 -13.14 -4.18 25.68
CA SER A 445 -14.54 -4.30 26.09
C SER A 445 -14.97 -5.75 25.98
N THR A 446 -15.55 -6.26 27.07
CA THR A 446 -16.06 -7.62 27.20
C THR A 446 -17.58 -7.64 27.05
N MET A 447 -18.10 -8.72 26.49
CA MET A 447 -19.54 -8.97 26.39
C MET A 447 -19.82 -10.47 26.36
N ILE A 448 -21.07 -10.83 26.64
CA ILE A 448 -21.59 -12.19 26.46
C ILE A 448 -22.43 -12.20 25.19
N SER A 449 -22.36 -13.28 24.41
CA SER A 449 -23.12 -13.39 23.15
C SER A 449 -24.64 -13.36 23.34
N SER A 450 -25.16 -13.98 24.40
CA SER A 450 -26.59 -14.05 24.67
C SER A 450 -26.91 -14.09 26.16
N ASN A 451 -27.72 -13.13 26.60
CA ASN A 451 -28.28 -13.12 27.95
C ASN A 451 -29.54 -14.00 28.09
N LEU A 452 -30.11 -14.49 26.98
CA LEU A 452 -31.32 -15.31 26.99
C LEU A 452 -31.02 -16.77 27.32
N ILE A 453 -29.88 -17.28 26.86
CA ILE A 453 -29.46 -18.67 27.08
C ILE A 453 -27.99 -18.70 27.52
N PRO A 454 -27.67 -18.31 28.77
CA PRO A 454 -26.28 -18.17 29.24
C PRO A 454 -25.47 -19.47 29.17
N GLN A 455 -26.15 -20.63 29.30
CA GLN A 455 -25.55 -21.96 29.24
C GLN A 455 -24.90 -22.32 27.88
N PHE A 456 -25.29 -21.66 26.79
CA PHE A 456 -24.66 -21.80 25.46
C PHE A 456 -24.03 -20.49 24.99
N SER A 457 -23.85 -19.54 25.91
CA SER A 457 -23.23 -18.26 25.59
C SER A 457 -21.72 -18.40 25.53
N ILE A 458 -21.08 -17.45 24.86
CA ILE A 458 -19.63 -17.34 24.76
C ILE A 458 -19.18 -15.99 25.30
N ALA A 459 -17.96 -15.97 25.83
CA ALA A 459 -17.31 -14.73 26.22
C ALA A 459 -16.71 -14.11 24.96
N VAL A 460 -17.02 -12.85 24.71
CA VAL A 460 -16.53 -12.09 23.57
C VAL A 460 -15.75 -10.91 24.09
N LEU A 461 -14.55 -10.73 23.54
CA LEU A 461 -13.67 -9.64 23.84
C LEU A 461 -13.44 -8.83 22.56
N ARG A 462 -13.54 -7.52 22.66
CA ARG A 462 -13.30 -6.57 21.58
C ARG A 462 -12.20 -5.59 21.96
N SER A 463 -11.24 -5.39 21.07
CA SER A 463 -10.24 -4.33 21.24
C SER A 463 -10.83 -2.96 20.88
N ASN A 464 -10.64 -1.98 21.76
CA ASN A 464 -10.94 -0.58 21.47
C ASN A 464 -9.74 0.13 20.81
N LEU A 465 -8.53 -0.33 21.11
CA LEU A 465 -7.27 0.11 20.50
C LEU A 465 -7.19 -0.23 19.02
N TRP A 466 -7.61 -1.44 18.67
CA TRP A 466 -7.63 -1.93 17.29
C TRP A 466 -9.05 -2.32 16.90
N PRO A 467 -9.86 -1.34 16.45
CA PRO A 467 -11.21 -1.63 15.97
C PRO A 467 -11.18 -2.68 14.85
N GLY A 468 -11.85 -3.80 15.10
CA GLY A 468 -11.85 -4.96 14.22
C GLY A 468 -11.18 -6.20 14.82
N ALA A 469 -10.38 -6.07 15.88
CA ALA A 469 -9.87 -7.21 16.63
C ALA A 469 -10.91 -7.74 17.62
N TYR A 470 -11.21 -9.02 17.50
CA TYR A 470 -12.12 -9.75 18.38
C TYR A 470 -11.48 -11.06 18.83
N ALA A 471 -11.76 -11.43 20.07
CA ALA A 471 -11.45 -12.74 20.61
C ALA A 471 -12.73 -13.34 21.21
N TYR A 472 -12.85 -14.67 21.16
CA TYR A 472 -13.90 -15.37 21.90
C TYR A 472 -13.31 -16.47 22.77
N ALA A 473 -14.01 -16.85 23.83
CA ALA A 473 -13.70 -18.01 24.65
C ALA A 473 -14.98 -18.75 25.06
N SER A 474 -14.92 -20.08 25.03
CA SER A 474 -16.00 -20.99 25.37
C SER A 474 -15.44 -22.33 25.82
N GLY A 475 -15.42 -22.57 27.13
CA GLY A 475 -14.83 -23.78 27.71
C GLY A 475 -13.34 -23.86 27.37
N ARG A 476 -12.92 -24.94 26.70
CA ARG A 476 -11.53 -25.17 26.27
C ARG A 476 -11.16 -24.52 24.93
N LYS A 477 -12.12 -23.81 24.29
CA LYS A 477 -11.96 -23.27 22.94
C LYS A 477 -11.89 -21.76 23.01
N PHE A 478 -10.96 -21.18 22.26
CA PHE A 478 -10.87 -19.74 22.06
C PHE A 478 -10.35 -19.48 20.65
N GLY A 479 -10.47 -18.25 20.19
CA GLY A 479 -9.91 -17.83 18.91
C GLY A 479 -9.89 -16.32 18.78
N ASN A 480 -8.92 -15.82 18.01
CA ASN A 480 -8.78 -14.39 17.71
C ASN A 480 -8.87 -14.17 16.21
N ILE A 481 -9.53 -13.08 15.81
CA ILE A 481 -9.68 -12.67 14.42
C ILE A 481 -9.58 -11.14 14.33
N TYR A 482 -8.97 -10.66 13.25
CA TYR A 482 -9.01 -9.25 12.89
C TYR A 482 -9.86 -9.03 11.63
N ILE A 483 -10.87 -8.16 11.70
CA ILE A 483 -11.66 -7.74 10.54
C ILE A 483 -11.80 -6.21 10.58
N GLY A 484 -11.05 -5.49 9.77
CA GLY A 484 -11.07 -4.03 9.82
C GLY A 484 -10.11 -3.32 8.87
N TRP A 485 -9.89 -2.03 9.09
CA TRP A 485 -9.08 -1.15 8.24
C TRP A 485 -7.57 -1.17 8.53
N GLY A 486 -7.14 -1.94 9.53
CA GLY A 486 -5.76 -1.94 10.01
C GLY A 486 -5.33 -0.63 10.67
N MET A 487 -6.27 0.14 11.24
CA MET A 487 -5.99 1.44 11.86
C MET A 487 -6.10 1.39 13.39
N LYS A 488 -5.08 1.90 14.08
CA LYS A 488 -5.09 2.07 15.53
C LYS A 488 -5.98 3.25 15.93
N TYR A 489 -6.80 3.07 16.96
CA TYR A 489 -7.53 4.14 17.62
C TYR A 489 -6.60 4.91 18.56
N ILE A 490 -6.54 6.23 18.38
CA ILE A 490 -5.60 7.11 19.10
C ILE A 490 -6.36 7.95 20.16
N GLY A 491 -7.69 7.92 20.18
CA GLY A 491 -8.51 8.76 21.08
C GLY A 491 -8.52 10.26 20.72
N GLU A 492 -7.47 10.75 20.05
CA GLU A 492 -7.30 12.13 19.63
C GLU A 492 -7.25 12.29 18.10
N ALA A 493 -7.27 13.55 17.65
CA ALA A 493 -7.00 13.87 16.26
C ALA A 493 -5.54 13.53 15.93
N TYR A 494 -5.34 12.79 14.84
CA TYR A 494 -4.00 12.49 14.37
C TYR A 494 -3.26 13.78 14.00
N THR A 495 -2.11 13.99 14.63
CA THR A 495 -1.22 15.12 14.33
C THR A 495 -0.05 14.60 13.51
N PRO A 496 0.12 15.03 12.24
CA PRO A 496 1.24 14.63 11.41
C PRO A 496 2.59 15.00 12.06
N THR A 497 3.60 14.17 11.84
CA THR A 497 4.97 14.44 12.31
C THR A 497 5.47 15.76 11.70
N ILE A 498 6.04 16.62 12.54
CA ILE A 498 6.62 17.90 12.12
C ILE A 498 7.98 17.62 11.49
N LEU A 499 8.38 18.44 10.52
CA LEU A 499 9.72 18.37 9.94
C LEU A 499 10.79 18.56 11.03
N PRO A 500 11.93 17.85 10.98
CA PRO A 500 13.02 18.07 11.91
C PRO A 500 13.47 19.53 11.81
N PRO A 501 13.96 20.11 12.92
CA PRO A 501 14.54 21.43 12.86
C PRO A 501 15.69 21.44 11.83
N PRO A 502 15.86 22.53 11.07
CA PRO A 502 17.06 22.72 10.27
C PRO A 502 18.31 22.50 11.11
N GLN A 503 19.34 21.91 10.52
CA GLN A 503 20.62 21.78 11.19
C GLN A 503 21.16 23.16 11.56
N ASN A 504 21.81 23.25 12.71
CA ASN A 504 22.48 24.48 13.10
C ASN A 504 23.63 24.75 12.12
N GLU A 505 23.86 26.03 11.84
CA GLU A 505 25.03 26.47 11.09
C GLU A 505 26.30 26.08 11.85
N TYR A 506 27.41 25.95 11.12
CA TYR A 506 28.71 25.70 11.72
C TYR A 506 29.00 26.79 12.76
N PRO A 507 29.33 26.44 14.01
CA PRO A 507 29.52 27.42 15.07
C PRO A 507 30.64 28.39 14.68
N SER A 508 30.44 29.68 14.95
CA SER A 508 31.46 30.69 14.66
C SER A 508 32.67 30.57 15.58
N GLY A 509 33.58 29.68 15.21
CA GLY A 509 34.88 29.48 15.82
C GLY A 509 35.97 30.38 15.24
N PRO A 510 37.17 30.38 15.83
CA PRO A 510 38.32 31.14 15.32
C PRO A 510 38.72 30.75 13.88
N GLU A 511 38.33 29.56 13.43
CA GLU A 511 38.57 29.02 12.08
C GLU A 511 37.74 29.71 10.98
N ILE A 512 36.59 30.31 11.32
CA ILE A 512 35.75 31.03 10.34
C ILE A 512 35.82 32.55 10.51
N THR A 513 36.83 33.05 11.23
CA THR A 513 37.07 34.48 11.35
C THR A 513 37.50 34.99 9.98
N GLU A 514 36.66 35.80 9.34
CA GLU A 514 36.98 36.49 8.08
C GLU A 514 38.30 37.27 8.28
N ALA A 515 39.38 36.77 7.68
CA ALA A 515 40.64 37.47 7.65
C ALA A 515 40.48 38.72 6.77
N LEU A 516 41.19 39.80 7.10
CA LEU A 516 41.24 40.95 6.20
C LEU A 516 41.85 40.51 4.88
N ASP A 517 41.21 40.88 3.76
CA ASP A 517 41.78 40.67 2.43
C ASP A 517 43.25 41.15 2.42
N PRO A 518 44.20 40.31 1.95
CA PRO A 518 45.60 40.69 1.92
C PRO A 518 45.77 41.98 1.11
N SER A 519 46.68 42.84 1.55
CA SER A 519 46.99 44.05 0.80
C SER A 519 47.64 43.71 -0.54
N VAL A 520 47.55 44.61 -1.53
CA VAL A 520 48.17 44.42 -2.86
C VAL A 520 49.68 44.12 -2.76
N GLU A 521 50.35 44.64 -1.73
CA GLU A 521 51.77 44.38 -1.49
C GLU A 521 52.02 42.96 -0.96
N GLU A 522 51.14 42.45 -0.09
CA GLU A 522 51.21 41.09 0.45
C GLU A 522 50.81 40.04 -0.59
N GLU A 523 49.84 40.33 -1.45
CA GLU A 523 49.45 39.47 -2.57
C GLU A 523 50.60 39.36 -3.60
N GLN A 524 51.28 40.47 -3.90
CA GLN A 524 52.46 40.47 -4.77
C GLN A 524 53.64 39.71 -4.16
N ALA A 525 53.84 39.84 -2.84
CA ALA A 525 54.89 39.10 -2.14
C ALA A 525 54.60 37.60 -2.08
N LEU A 526 53.34 37.22 -1.83
CA LEU A 526 52.89 35.83 -1.85
C LEU A 526 53.05 35.25 -3.25
N LYS A 527 52.64 35.98 -4.29
CA LYS A 527 52.79 35.57 -5.68
C LYS A 527 54.25 35.39 -6.08
N ALA A 528 55.13 36.30 -5.67
CA ALA A 528 56.56 36.18 -5.93
C ALA A 528 57.18 34.99 -5.17
N ALA A 529 56.75 34.72 -3.93
CA ALA A 529 57.22 33.56 -3.17
C ALA A 529 56.72 32.23 -3.75
N LEU A 530 55.49 32.21 -4.29
CA LEU A 530 54.93 31.07 -5.03
C LEU A 530 55.67 30.88 -6.35
N GLU A 531 55.96 31.96 -7.08
CA GLU A 531 56.74 31.93 -8.32
C GLU A 531 58.19 31.46 -8.07
N GLU A 532 58.81 31.86 -6.95
CA GLU A 532 60.12 31.37 -6.52
C GLU A 532 60.06 29.89 -6.08
N GLN A 533 58.97 29.44 -5.45
CA GLN A 533 58.75 28.02 -5.14
C GLN A 533 58.53 27.17 -6.39
N THR A 534 57.76 27.66 -7.36
CA THR A 534 57.56 26.97 -8.64
C THR A 534 58.84 26.97 -9.46
N GLU A 535 59.57 28.09 -9.53
CA GLU A 535 60.88 28.14 -10.20
C GLU A 535 61.90 27.21 -9.52
N ALA A 536 61.87 27.09 -8.19
CA ALA A 536 62.72 26.13 -7.48
C ALA A 536 62.31 24.68 -7.70
N LEU A 537 61.01 24.40 -7.87
CA LEU A 537 60.50 23.07 -8.23
C LEU A 537 60.86 22.72 -9.69
N ASP A 538 60.69 23.66 -10.62
CA ASP A 538 61.06 23.54 -12.03
C ASP A 538 62.59 23.38 -12.19
N GLU A 539 63.41 24.12 -11.44
CA GLU A 539 64.87 23.93 -11.42
C GLU A 539 65.28 22.57 -10.83
N THR A 540 64.49 22.00 -9.91
CA THR A 540 64.73 20.63 -9.42
C THR A 540 64.26 19.55 -10.38
N GLU A 541 63.18 19.77 -11.13
CA GLU A 541 62.71 18.85 -12.19
C GLU A 541 63.65 18.86 -13.40
N ASP A 542 64.16 20.02 -13.83
CA ASP A 542 65.15 20.14 -14.91
C ASP A 542 66.50 19.46 -14.56
N LEU A 543 66.86 19.39 -13.26
CA LEU A 543 68.04 18.68 -12.79
C LEU A 543 67.84 17.16 -12.67
N GLU A 544 66.60 16.69 -12.59
CA GLU A 544 66.27 15.26 -12.63
C GLU A 544 66.18 14.74 -14.08
N GLU A 545 65.82 15.57 -15.07
CA GLU A 545 65.84 15.18 -16.50
C GLU A 545 67.26 15.10 -17.11
N ASP A 546 68.22 15.91 -16.64
CA ASP A 546 69.62 15.90 -17.14
C ASP A 546 70.48 14.74 -16.60
N GLU A 547 70.00 13.94 -15.62
CA GLU A 547 70.69 12.74 -15.12
C GLU A 547 70.23 11.42 -15.80
N GLU A 548 69.25 11.44 -16.71
CA GLU A 548 68.76 10.23 -17.42
C GLU A 548 69.33 10.03 -18.85
N GLU A 549 70.20 10.91 -19.39
CA GLU A 549 70.80 10.75 -20.73
C GLU A 549 72.23 10.16 -20.80
N ASP A 550 72.80 9.67 -19.69
CA ASP A 550 74.11 8.97 -19.68
C ASP A 550 74.06 7.64 -18.87
N ASP A 551 73.31 6.63 -19.37
CA ASP A 551 73.59 5.19 -19.14
C ASP A 551 73.08 4.25 -20.26
#